data_AF-A0A537FYV9-F1
#
_entry.id   AF-A0A537FYV9-F1
#
_cell.length_a   1.000
_cell.length_b   1.000
_cell.length_c   1.000
_cell.angle_alpha   90.00
_cell.angle_beta   90.00
_cell.angle_gamma   90.00
#
_symmetry.space_group_name_H-M   'P 1'
#
loop_
_entity.id
_entity.type
_entity.pdbx_description
1 polymer ?
#
loop_
_entity_poly.entity_id
_entity_poly.type
_entity_poly.pdbx_seq_one_letter_code
_entity_poly.pdbx_strand_id
1 'polypeptide(L)' 'MATPRVVILGCGFGGLWAAQALRKAPLELTVVDRTNHHLFTPLLYQVAT' A
#
# COMPACT_ATOMS: atom_id res chain seq x y z
N MET A 1 -8.50 25.72 3.74
CA MET A 1 -9.16 24.60 3.04
C MET A 1 -8.89 23.34 3.86
N ALA A 2 -9.83 22.40 3.92
CA ALA A 2 -9.62 21.13 4.63
C ALA A 2 -8.62 20.24 3.87
N THR A 3 -7.68 19.62 4.56
CA THR A 3 -6.74 18.65 3.97
C THR A 3 -7.50 17.39 3.57
N PRO A 4 -7.43 16.92 2.31
CA PRO A 4 -8.06 15.67 1.89
C PRO A 4 -7.51 14.49 2.69
N ARG A 5 -8.39 13.59 3.13
CA ARG A 5 -8.01 12.37 3.85
C ARG A 5 -8.31 11.17 2.96
N VAL A 6 -7.30 10.34 2.71
CA VAL A 6 -7.38 9.18 1.82
C VAL A 6 -6.99 7.93 2.59
N VAL A 7 -7.83 6.90 2.49
CA VAL A 7 -7.55 5.57 3.07
C VAL A 7 -7.37 4.57 1.93
N ILE A 8 -6.23 3.89 1.91
CA ILE A 8 -5.98 2.75 1.02
C ILE A 8 -6.18 1.46 1.82
N LEU A 9 -7.05 0.58 1.33
CA LEU A 9 -7.29 -0.73 1.92
C LEU A 9 -6.46 -1.78 1.16
N GLY A 10 -5.51 -2.40 1.85
CA GLY A 10 -4.56 -3.36 1.31
C GLY A 10 -3.22 -2.72 0.87
N CYS A 11 -2.15 -3.49 1.06
CA CYS A 11 -0.75 -3.21 0.74
C CYS A 11 -0.18 -4.28 -0.21
N GLY A 12 -1.03 -4.84 -1.06
CA GLY A 12 -0.61 -5.58 -2.27
C GLY A 12 0.05 -4.63 -3.29
N PHE A 13 0.28 -5.08 -4.51
CA PHE A 13 0.93 -4.25 -5.54
C PHE A 13 0.21 -2.91 -5.73
N GLY A 14 -1.10 -2.95 -6.01
CA GLY A 14 -1.87 -1.73 -6.25
C GLY A 14 -1.85 -0.76 -5.07
N GLY A 15 -2.07 -1.25 -3.86
CA GLY A 15 -2.11 -0.40 -2.66
C GLY A 15 -0.77 0.25 -2.34
N LEU A 16 0.32 -0.52 -2.43
CA LEU A 16 1.66 0.00 -2.18
C LEU A 16 2.09 1.01 -3.26
N TRP A 17 1.85 0.73 -4.54
CA TRP A 17 2.19 1.64 -5.63
C TRP A 17 1.34 2.92 -5.60
N ALA A 18 0.04 2.82 -5.30
CA ALA A 18 -0.82 3.97 -5.10
C ALA A 18 -0.34 4.84 -3.93
N ALA A 19 0.03 4.22 -2.81
CA ALA A 19 0.59 4.95 -1.67
C ALA A 19 1.89 5.68 -2.04
N GLN A 20 2.79 5.03 -2.79
CA GLN A 20 4.03 5.63 -3.26
C GLN A 20 3.78 6.80 -4.23
N ALA A 21 2.82 6.67 -5.14
CA ALA A 21 2.44 7.73 -6.08
C ALA A 21 1.84 8.95 -5.35
N LEU A 22 1.07 8.72 -4.29
CA LEU A 22 0.41 9.76 -3.51
C LEU A 22 1.27 10.34 -2.37
N ARG A 23 2.46 9.78 -2.09
CA ARG A 23 3.28 10.13 -0.91
C ARG A 23 3.67 11.61 -0.78
N LYS A 24 3.64 12.36 -1.89
CA LYS A 24 3.99 13.80 -1.94
C LYS A 24 2.77 14.70 -2.19
N ALA A 25 1.59 14.13 -2.35
CA ALA A 25 0.38 14.92 -2.54
C ALA A 25 0.03 15.66 -1.23
N PRO A 26 -0.60 16.84 -1.29
CA PRO A 26 -1.01 17.60 -0.11
C PRO A 26 -2.27 16.98 0.52
N LEU A 27 -2.15 15.76 1.03
CA LEU A 27 -3.23 14.96 1.65
C LEU A 27 -2.71 14.17 2.86
N GLU A 28 -3.62 13.73 3.70
CA GLU A 28 -3.35 12.72 4.73
C GLU A 28 -3.63 11.33 4.16
N LEU A 29 -2.60 10.49 4.10
CA LEU A 29 -2.71 9.12 3.59
C LEU A 29 -2.63 8.11 4.74
N THR A 30 -3.60 7.21 4.84
CA THR A 30 -3.56 6.04 5.73
C THR A 30 -3.65 4.77 4.90
N VAL A 31 -2.75 3.81 5.13
CA VAL A 31 -2.84 2.46 4.55
C VAL A 31 -3.23 1.48 5.65
N VAL A 32 -4.27 0.69 5.39
CA VAL A 32 -4.73 -0.35 6.31
C VAL A 32 -4.66 -1.68 5.59
N ASP A 33 -3.82 -2.59 6.10
CA ASP A 33 -3.78 -3.98 5.67
C ASP A 33 -3.86 -4.88 6.91
N ARG A 34 -4.33 -6.11 6.71
CA ARG A 34 -4.31 -7.18 7.70
C ARG A 34 -2.87 -7.58 8.08
N THR A 35 -1.91 -7.44 7.19
CA THR A 35 -0.48 -7.72 7.45
C THR A 35 0.38 -6.46 7.32
N ASN A 36 1.52 -6.44 7.99
CA ASN A 36 2.46 -5.31 8.00
C ASN A 36 3.57 -5.42 6.94
N HIS A 37 3.40 -6.29 5.93
CA HIS A 37 4.39 -6.53 4.88
C HIS A 37 3.70 -6.65 3.52
N HIS A 38 4.40 -6.18 2.49
CA HIS A 38 4.03 -6.44 1.11
C HIS A 38 4.57 -7.81 0.69
N LEU A 39 3.68 -8.69 0.24
CA LEU A 39 4.08 -9.98 -0.29
C LEU A 39 4.35 -9.88 -1.79
N PHE A 40 5.59 -10.17 -2.20
CA PHE A 40 5.91 -10.31 -3.62
C PHE A 40 5.44 -11.68 -4.12
N THR A 41 4.14 -11.78 -4.38
CA THR A 41 3.49 -13.03 -4.82
C THR A 41 4.13 -13.72 -6.02
N PRO A 42 4.77 -13.02 -6.99
CA PRO A 42 5.43 -13.69 -8.12
C PRO A 42 6.57 -14.63 -7.73
N LEU A 43 7.25 -14.44 -6.60
CA LEU A 43 8.31 -15.35 -6.14
C LEU A 43 7.91 -16.21 -4.95
N LEU A 44 6.62 -16.17 -4.54
CA LEU A 44 6.17 -16.93 -3.39
C LEU A 44 6.40 -18.44 -3.54
N TYR A 45 6.29 -18.95 -4.77
CA TYR A 45 6.51 -20.37 -5.02
C TYR A 45 7.97 -20.80 -4.82
N GLN A 46 8.93 -19.87 -4.91
CA GLN A 46 10.35 -20.18 -4.77
C GLN A 46 10.76 -20.38 -3.31
N VAL A 47 10.00 -19.84 -2.36
CA VAL A 47 10.27 -20.02 -0.92
C VAL A 47 9.56 -21.25 -0.34
N ALA A 48 8.84 -22.01 -1.16
CA ALA A 48 8.08 -23.18 -0.74
C ALA A 48 8.88 -24.51 -0.79
N THR A 49 10.18 -24.45 -1.10
CA THR A 49 11.12 -25.58 -1.16
C THR A 49 12.11 -25.54 -0.01
#